data_AF-A2F9Z9-F1
#
_entry.id   AF-A2F9Z9-F1
#
_cell.length_a   1.000
_cell.length_b   1.000
_cell.length_c   1.000
_cell.angle_alpha   90.00
_cell.angle_beta   90.00
_cell.angle_gamma   90.00
#
_symmetry.space_group_name_H-M   'P 1'
#
loop_
_entity.id
_entity.type
_entity.pdbx_description
1 polymer ?
#
loop_
_entity_poly.entity_id
_entity_poly.type
_entity_poly.pdbx_seq_one_letter_code
_entity_poly.pdbx_strand_id
1 'polypeptide(L)'
;MFVLLISLSFSVSIYQPGYYTAEEYNLFCTIDFKLEDFKNYNYYRIFSTFRNFYTDDDVKLSDSIYLINKLQYTLKIHAASNTNISFGIFLIPSTFNSLEFLIYPSSTASYTIKNNNNYRFQKYYLLILNDEPFNINISKGHKDYNRISYSRSGNLLRNETDLRQIPKTKILAIEYSVNTCPCNTTYKISSGKFQFPLNYYDSRGEPLVFLNKVSIGPLFDDTFLKAGYYHYNLTDTIYFNVSKNTIIIFSNYRYVHGYAIFEQPFVQYSTDILYPTNNTAIEFSLKGILELIPYEDQAFCDFMVYNYTTKSCDYTLVISGKQSYQIEKQEIGKLYCVFFAFGKGQINIAPKNSIYNAVNASGEDMFIRQVNEMTYDFPLLIISDTWDTKKNKITFETNTFSDDLNYTIDGIESKYSFIQANGPTSTKINKNYKVGSEIIKNNKWITISVILLGSIFVFTLIIMGSYYYIRPCFKHSKEGMELELIDQKPACPPNINESALPTFHPSTENNSFIDPYL
;
A
#
# COMPACT_ATOMS: atom_id res chain seq x y z
N MET A 1 -43.29 -12.42 1.35
CA MET A 1 -43.39 -11.04 1.87
C MET A 1 -41.97 -10.45 1.85
N PHE A 2 -41.58 -9.80 0.75
CA PHE A 2 -40.27 -9.16 0.62
C PHE A 2 -40.33 -7.82 1.36
N VAL A 3 -39.70 -7.74 2.54
CA VAL A 3 -39.49 -6.46 3.20
C VAL A 3 -38.33 -5.78 2.46
N LEU A 4 -38.68 -4.78 1.64
CA LEU A 4 -37.72 -3.87 1.03
C LEU A 4 -37.12 -3.04 2.17
N LEU A 5 -35.99 -3.50 2.73
CA LEU A 5 -35.19 -2.72 3.68
C LEU A 5 -34.52 -1.59 2.89
N ILE A 6 -35.21 -0.46 2.75
CA ILE A 6 -34.61 0.77 2.26
C ILE A 6 -33.66 1.26 3.36
N SER A 7 -32.37 1.01 3.19
CA SER A 7 -31.34 1.65 4.01
C SER A 7 -31.27 3.12 3.62
N LEU A 8 -32.00 3.98 4.33
CA LEU A 8 -31.83 5.42 4.24
C LEU A 8 -30.50 5.79 4.88
N SER A 9 -29.46 5.98 4.06
CA SER A 9 -28.22 6.61 4.50
C SER A 9 -28.46 8.11 4.63
N PHE A 10 -28.28 8.64 5.84
CA PHE A 10 -28.31 10.07 6.08
C PHE A 10 -26.92 10.63 5.77
N SER A 11 -26.87 11.66 4.91
CA SER A 11 -25.63 12.39 4.61
C SER A 11 -25.72 13.84 5.08
N VAL A 12 -24.66 14.33 5.71
CA VAL A 12 -24.44 15.75 6.02
C VAL A 12 -23.29 16.27 5.16
N SER A 13 -23.55 17.27 4.33
CA SER A 13 -22.50 17.93 3.56
C SER A 13 -21.95 19.18 4.28
N ILE A 14 -20.63 19.27 4.38
CA ILE A 14 -19.89 20.35 5.04
C ILE A 14 -19.16 21.18 3.98
N TYR A 15 -19.60 22.43 3.81
CA TYR A 15 -19.01 23.37 2.87
C TYR A 15 -18.19 24.49 3.55
N GLN A 16 -18.34 24.66 4.86
CA GLN A 16 -17.70 25.76 5.60
C GLN A 16 -17.48 25.38 7.08
N PRO A 17 -16.66 26.13 7.83
CA PRO A 17 -16.62 26.01 9.29
C PRO A 17 -17.98 26.25 9.94
N GLY A 18 -18.27 25.52 11.00
CA GLY A 18 -19.55 25.61 11.72
C GLY A 18 -19.80 24.46 12.68
N TYR A 19 -20.93 24.53 13.39
CA TYR A 19 -21.46 23.44 14.19
C TYR A 19 -22.40 22.58 13.36
N TYR A 20 -22.24 21.27 13.42
CA TYR A 20 -22.98 20.29 12.65
C TYR A 20 -23.50 19.17 13.54
N THR A 21 -24.62 18.59 13.14
CA THR A 21 -25.21 17.40 13.73
C THR A 21 -25.55 16.42 12.62
N ALA A 22 -25.22 15.16 12.81
CA ALA A 22 -25.57 14.09 11.90
C ALA A 22 -26.26 12.97 12.69
N GLU A 23 -27.33 12.40 12.15
CA GLU A 23 -28.10 11.36 12.83
C GLU A 23 -27.74 10.00 12.23
N GLU A 24 -27.36 9.06 13.08
CA GLU A 24 -27.08 7.70 12.65
C GLU A 24 -28.29 6.79 12.90
N TYR A 25 -28.81 6.22 11.81
CA TYR A 25 -29.91 5.26 11.83
C TYR A 25 -29.45 3.92 11.25
N ASN A 26 -29.44 2.88 12.09
CA ASN A 26 -29.37 1.45 11.77
C ASN A 26 -28.15 0.89 11.00
N LEU A 27 -27.41 1.66 10.18
CA LEU A 27 -26.30 1.13 9.37
C LEU A 27 -25.05 2.04 9.36
N PHE A 28 -25.18 3.31 8.96
CA PHE A 28 -24.08 4.29 8.96
C PHE A 28 -24.63 5.69 8.68
N CYS A 29 -23.88 6.71 9.11
CA CYS A 29 -24.06 8.10 8.73
C CYS A 29 -22.92 8.51 7.79
N THR A 30 -23.22 9.35 6.80
CA THR A 30 -22.22 9.90 5.88
C THR A 30 -21.99 11.38 6.15
N ILE A 31 -20.74 11.83 6.09
CA ILE A 31 -20.31 13.22 6.26
C ILE A 31 -19.45 13.58 5.05
N ASP A 32 -20.00 14.39 4.16
CA ASP A 32 -19.34 14.82 2.93
C ASP A 32 -18.62 16.15 3.15
N PHE A 33 -17.30 16.11 3.28
CA PHE A 33 -16.45 17.29 3.28
C PHE A 33 -16.30 17.84 1.86
N LYS A 34 -16.67 19.10 1.69
CA LYS A 34 -16.53 19.89 0.45
C LYS A 34 -16.00 21.29 0.80
N LEU A 35 -14.90 21.30 1.55
CA LEU A 35 -14.26 22.50 2.08
C LEU A 35 -13.36 23.16 1.01
N GLU A 36 -13.29 24.48 1.06
CA GLU A 36 -12.39 25.28 0.23
C GLU A 36 -10.97 25.30 0.83
N ASP A 37 -9.95 25.35 -0.02
CA ASP A 37 -8.56 25.46 0.44
C ASP A 37 -8.17 26.91 0.72
N PHE A 38 -7.57 27.15 1.89
CA PHE A 38 -7.09 28.45 2.30
C PHE A 38 -5.62 28.39 2.70
N LYS A 39 -4.77 29.08 1.92
CA LYS A 39 -3.34 29.16 2.18
C LYS A 39 -3.06 29.64 3.60
N ASN A 40 -2.19 28.92 4.32
CA ASN A 40 -1.80 29.17 5.72
C ASN A 40 -2.89 28.96 6.77
N TYR A 41 -3.93 28.20 6.45
CA TYR A 41 -4.94 27.78 7.41
C TYR A 41 -5.10 26.27 7.42
N ASN A 42 -5.55 25.74 8.56
CA ASN A 42 -5.81 24.34 8.80
C ASN A 42 -7.24 24.17 9.30
N TYR A 43 -7.91 23.13 8.81
CA TYR A 43 -9.22 22.73 9.29
C TYR A 43 -9.09 21.73 10.44
N TYR A 44 -9.84 21.96 11.51
CA TYR A 44 -9.95 21.02 12.64
C TYR A 44 -11.39 20.56 12.77
N ARG A 45 -11.58 19.27 13.01
CA ARG A 45 -12.85 18.70 13.45
C ARG A 45 -12.77 18.38 14.93
N ILE A 46 -13.78 18.79 15.68
CA ILE A 46 -13.91 18.47 17.09
C ILE A 46 -15.27 17.81 17.33
N PHE A 47 -15.31 16.60 17.84
CA PHE A 47 -16.54 15.97 18.32
C PHE A 47 -16.90 16.53 19.69
N SER A 48 -18.17 16.87 19.90
CA SER A 48 -18.65 17.22 21.23
C SER A 48 -18.86 15.94 22.05
N THR A 49 -19.50 14.92 21.49
CA THR A 49 -19.72 13.64 22.18
C THR A 49 -18.58 12.66 21.98
N PHE A 50 -17.91 12.25 23.06
CA PHE A 50 -16.97 11.13 23.05
C PHE A 50 -17.73 9.81 22.95
N ARG A 51 -17.62 9.11 21.81
CA ARG A 51 -18.15 7.76 21.64
C ARG A 51 -17.20 6.91 20.81
N ASN A 52 -17.32 5.59 20.93
CA ASN A 52 -16.68 4.62 20.04
C ASN A 52 -17.32 4.72 18.65
N PHE A 53 -16.95 5.75 17.89
CA PHE A 53 -17.27 5.86 16.49
C PHE A 53 -16.25 5.06 15.69
N TYR A 54 -16.69 4.46 14.61
CA TYR A 54 -15.87 3.69 13.71
C TYR A 54 -16.10 4.19 12.28
N THR A 55 -15.05 4.20 11.48
CA THR A 55 -15.12 4.49 10.05
C THR A 55 -15.44 3.23 9.25
N ASP A 56 -15.80 3.34 7.97
CA ASP A 56 -16.03 2.17 7.08
C ASP A 56 -14.89 1.14 7.06
N ASP A 57 -13.66 1.54 7.36
CA ASP A 57 -12.48 0.65 7.43
C ASP A 57 -12.28 0.03 8.84
N ASP A 58 -13.33 0.01 9.67
CA ASP A 58 -13.32 -0.39 11.09
C ASP A 58 -12.31 0.39 11.96
N VAL A 59 -11.80 1.54 11.47
CA VAL A 59 -10.91 2.39 12.27
C VAL A 59 -11.71 3.09 13.33
N LYS A 60 -11.43 2.75 14.60
CA LYS A 60 -11.99 3.44 15.75
C LYS A 60 -11.48 4.88 15.81
N LEU A 61 -12.39 5.84 15.84
CA LEU A 61 -12.10 7.24 16.14
C LEU A 61 -11.95 7.38 17.67
N SER A 62 -10.71 7.25 18.15
CA SER A 62 -10.37 7.29 19.58
C SER A 62 -10.29 8.70 20.19
N ASP A 63 -10.13 9.72 19.35
CA ASP A 63 -9.85 11.09 19.78
C ASP A 63 -11.07 11.98 19.57
N SER A 64 -11.16 13.07 20.32
CA SER A 64 -12.22 14.08 20.11
C SER A 64 -11.83 15.11 19.07
N ILE A 65 -10.54 15.25 18.73
CA ILE A 65 -9.98 16.35 17.93
C ILE A 65 -9.13 15.76 16.80
N TYR A 66 -9.41 16.20 15.57
CA TYR A 66 -8.71 15.75 14.36
C TYR A 66 -8.37 16.91 13.44
N LEU A 67 -7.23 16.81 12.75
CA LEU A 67 -6.87 17.71 11.64
C LEU A 67 -7.51 17.20 10.34
N ILE A 68 -8.30 18.01 9.63
CA ILE A 68 -8.85 17.62 8.33
C ILE A 68 -7.77 17.83 7.27
N ASN A 69 -7.15 16.73 6.84
CA ASN A 69 -6.11 16.70 5.81
C ASN A 69 -6.65 16.56 4.38
N LYS A 70 -7.92 16.18 4.21
CA LYS A 70 -8.62 16.11 2.92
C LYS A 70 -9.85 17.01 2.92
N LEU A 71 -9.83 18.01 2.04
CA LEU A 71 -10.90 19.01 1.97
C LEU A 71 -12.12 18.54 1.16
N GLN A 72 -11.93 17.55 0.28
CA GLN A 72 -12.96 16.94 -0.56
C GLN A 72 -12.98 15.43 -0.29
N TYR A 73 -13.90 14.96 0.55
CA TYR A 73 -13.96 13.55 0.97
C TYR A 73 -15.29 13.18 1.62
N THR A 74 -15.68 11.90 1.52
CA THR A 74 -16.88 11.35 2.15
C THR A 74 -16.51 10.42 3.30
N LEU A 75 -16.75 10.85 4.53
CA LEU A 75 -16.55 10.04 5.73
C LEU A 75 -17.83 9.31 6.08
N LYS A 76 -17.77 7.99 6.14
CA LYS A 76 -18.85 7.20 6.73
C LYS A 76 -18.50 6.82 8.16
N ILE A 77 -19.43 7.06 9.07
CA ILE A 77 -19.31 6.78 10.49
C ILE A 77 -20.41 5.82 10.90
N HIS A 78 -20.04 4.83 11.69
CA HIS A 78 -20.97 3.98 12.41
C HIS A 78 -20.69 3.98 13.92
N ALA A 79 -21.73 3.82 14.72
CA ALA A 79 -21.73 3.78 16.16
C ALA A 79 -22.51 2.54 16.62
N ALA A 80 -22.16 2.05 17.82
CA ALA A 80 -22.80 0.87 18.39
C ALA A 80 -24.31 1.03 18.69
N SER A 81 -24.84 2.26 18.66
CA SER A 81 -26.25 2.55 18.89
C SER A 81 -26.68 3.83 18.17
N ASN A 82 -27.96 3.91 17.78
CA ASN A 82 -28.54 5.10 17.15
C ASN A 82 -28.25 6.34 18.01
N THR A 83 -27.54 7.30 17.43
CA THR A 83 -27.03 8.47 18.14
C THR A 83 -26.93 9.67 17.21
N ASN A 84 -27.07 10.84 17.80
CA ASN A 84 -26.72 12.09 17.14
C ASN A 84 -25.23 12.32 17.33
N ILE A 85 -24.52 12.48 16.23
CA ILE A 85 -23.11 12.83 16.14
C ILE A 85 -23.05 14.34 16.02
N SER A 86 -22.57 15.00 17.07
CA SER A 86 -22.42 16.44 17.11
C SER A 86 -20.95 16.82 17.03
N PHE A 87 -20.61 17.77 16.16
CA PHE A 87 -19.22 18.19 15.95
C PHE A 87 -19.11 19.62 15.44
N GLY A 88 -17.94 20.21 15.66
CA GLY A 88 -17.55 21.52 15.14
C GLY A 88 -16.44 21.41 14.11
N ILE A 89 -16.51 22.23 13.06
CA ILE A 89 -15.46 22.44 12.06
C ILE A 89 -14.89 23.84 12.27
N PHE A 90 -13.58 23.92 12.50
CA PHE A 90 -12.85 25.16 12.76
C PHE A 90 -11.82 25.39 11.67
N LEU A 91 -11.60 26.65 11.27
CA LEU A 91 -10.56 27.05 10.35
C LEU A 91 -9.63 28.05 11.05
N ILE A 92 -8.40 27.61 11.33
CA ILE A 92 -7.43 28.32 12.18
C ILE A 92 -6.11 28.48 11.41
N PRO A 93 -5.36 29.58 11.58
CA PRO A 93 -4.04 29.72 10.98
C PRO A 93 -3.14 28.53 11.28
N SER A 94 -2.34 28.11 10.29
CA SER A 94 -1.46 26.95 10.40
C SER A 94 -0.28 27.18 11.35
N THR A 95 0.02 28.44 11.67
CA THR A 95 1.09 28.85 12.59
C THR A 95 0.49 29.55 13.81
N PHE A 96 0.91 29.10 14.99
CA PHE A 96 0.42 29.60 16.28
C PHE A 96 1.45 29.36 17.38
N ASN A 97 1.38 30.14 18.47
CA ASN A 97 2.18 29.87 19.66
C ASN A 97 1.49 28.87 20.59
N SER A 98 0.16 28.95 20.69
CA SER A 98 -0.68 28.03 21.46
C SER A 98 -2.03 27.87 20.79
N LEU A 99 -2.54 26.64 20.81
CA LEU A 99 -3.89 26.28 20.37
C LEU A 99 -4.53 25.41 21.45
N GLU A 100 -5.61 25.90 22.03
CA GLU A 100 -6.31 25.28 23.15
C GLU A 100 -7.76 24.96 22.80
N PHE A 101 -8.28 23.90 23.41
CA PHE A 101 -9.60 23.35 23.15
C PHE A 101 -10.38 23.25 24.45
N LEU A 102 -11.58 23.82 24.45
CA LEU A 102 -12.53 23.75 25.55
C LEU A 102 -13.84 23.15 25.03
N ILE A 103 -14.06 21.88 25.32
CA ILE A 103 -15.26 21.14 24.91
C ILE A 103 -16.16 21.03 26.14
N TYR A 104 -17.44 21.36 25.98
CA TYR A 104 -18.43 21.39 27.07
C TYR A 104 -18.03 22.29 28.25
N PRO A 105 -17.87 23.61 28.02
CA PRO A 105 -17.59 24.54 29.12
C PRO A 105 -18.64 24.41 30.22
N SER A 106 -18.19 24.37 31.48
CA SER A 106 -19.08 24.33 32.64
C SER A 106 -19.98 25.57 32.68
N SER A 107 -21.09 25.47 33.42
CA SER A 107 -22.11 26.53 33.51
C SER A 107 -21.58 27.90 33.93
N THR A 108 -20.41 27.94 34.59
CA THR A 108 -19.72 29.15 35.05
C THR A 108 -18.19 29.06 34.84
N ALA A 109 -17.74 28.54 33.70
CA ALA A 109 -16.32 28.46 33.41
C ALA A 109 -15.66 29.85 33.33
N SER A 110 -14.43 29.95 33.82
CA SER A 110 -13.60 31.15 33.68
C SER A 110 -12.26 30.75 33.09
N TYR A 111 -11.92 31.36 31.96
CA TYR A 111 -10.65 31.16 31.28
C TYR A 111 -9.83 32.44 31.39
N THR A 112 -8.69 32.40 32.07
CA THR A 112 -7.86 33.59 32.31
C THR A 112 -6.47 33.40 31.74
N ILE A 113 -6.13 34.23 30.76
CA ILE A 113 -4.77 34.31 30.23
C ILE A 113 -3.97 35.22 31.17
N LYS A 114 -3.01 34.63 31.90
CA LYS A 114 -2.07 35.37 32.75
C LYS A 114 -0.80 35.61 31.95
N ASN A 115 -0.47 36.87 31.68
CA ASN A 115 0.72 37.15 30.88
C ASN A 115 1.99 37.14 31.76
N ASN A 116 3.05 36.53 31.25
CA ASN A 116 4.37 36.49 31.87
C ASN A 116 5.28 37.53 31.19
N ASN A 117 6.30 38.03 31.88
CA ASN A 117 7.06 39.24 31.51
C ASN A 117 7.86 39.20 30.18
N ASN A 118 7.66 38.21 29.30
CA ASN A 118 8.39 38.07 28.03
C ASN A 118 7.66 38.75 26.86
N TYR A 119 8.11 39.96 26.53
CA TYR A 119 7.51 40.87 25.54
C TYR A 119 7.82 40.50 24.08
N ARG A 120 7.23 39.42 23.56
CA ARG A 120 7.23 39.14 22.12
C ARG A 120 5.80 39.08 21.59
N PHE A 121 5.60 39.50 20.34
CA PHE A 121 4.31 39.33 19.68
C PHE A 121 3.98 37.84 19.60
N GLN A 122 2.87 37.44 20.20
CA GLN A 122 2.43 36.05 20.29
C GLN A 122 0.96 35.94 19.95
N LYS A 123 0.60 34.87 19.25
CA LYS A 123 -0.79 34.56 18.87
C LYS A 123 -1.23 33.26 19.52
N TYR A 124 -2.29 33.35 20.30
CA TYR A 124 -2.92 32.24 20.97
C TYR A 124 -4.33 32.04 20.47
N TYR A 125 -4.77 30.78 20.38
CA TYR A 125 -6.08 30.44 19.88
C TYR A 125 -6.81 29.55 20.88
N LEU A 126 -8.08 29.86 21.13
CA LEU A 126 -8.97 29.04 21.95
C LEU A 126 -10.19 28.64 21.12
N LEU A 127 -10.41 27.34 20.98
CA LEU A 127 -11.56 26.76 20.30
C LEU A 127 -12.54 26.22 21.34
N ILE A 128 -13.78 26.67 21.28
CA ILE A 128 -14.83 26.31 22.22
C ILE A 128 -15.96 25.62 21.47
N LEU A 129 -16.34 24.43 21.93
CA LEU A 129 -17.43 23.65 21.37
C LEU A 129 -18.40 23.23 22.46
N ASN A 130 -19.70 23.38 22.20
CA ASN A 130 -20.77 22.90 23.07
C ASN A 130 -21.99 22.50 22.24
N ASP A 131 -22.77 21.53 22.71
CA ASP A 131 -24.04 21.18 22.08
C ASP A 131 -25.14 22.18 22.39
N GLU A 132 -25.03 22.87 23.52
CA GLU A 132 -25.93 23.95 23.93
C GLU A 132 -25.25 25.31 23.70
N PRO A 133 -25.98 26.33 23.26
CA PRO A 133 -25.36 27.62 23.04
C PRO A 133 -24.93 28.29 24.36
N PHE A 134 -23.72 28.86 24.37
CA PHE A 134 -23.11 29.55 25.51
C PHE A 134 -22.84 31.03 25.21
N ASN A 135 -22.71 31.84 26.26
CA ASN A 135 -22.30 33.25 26.15
C ASN A 135 -20.90 33.45 26.74
N ILE A 136 -20.16 34.43 26.22
CA ILE A 136 -18.87 34.84 26.78
C ILE A 136 -18.86 36.34 27.08
N ASN A 137 -18.53 36.67 28.32
CA ASN A 137 -18.23 38.02 28.75
C ASN A 137 -16.71 38.18 28.90
N ILE A 138 -16.16 39.22 28.30
CA ILE A 138 -14.73 39.48 28.29
C ILE A 138 -14.43 40.62 29.28
N SER A 139 -13.57 40.36 30.25
CA SER A 139 -13.04 41.39 31.15
C SER A 139 -11.54 41.55 30.96
N LYS A 140 -11.14 42.77 30.61
CA LYS A 140 -9.74 43.17 30.42
C LYS A 140 -9.22 43.91 31.64
N GLY A 141 -7.98 43.59 32.05
CA GLY A 141 -7.29 44.32 33.11
C GLY A 141 -7.05 45.79 32.76
N HIS A 142 -6.83 46.63 33.79
CA HIS A 142 -6.44 48.03 33.57
C HIS A 142 -5.09 48.07 32.83
N LYS A 143 -5.07 48.65 31.61
CA LYS A 143 -3.93 48.67 30.67
C LYS A 143 -3.69 47.39 29.85
N ASP A 144 -4.70 46.54 29.71
CA ASP A 144 -4.69 45.43 28.75
C ASP A 144 -4.98 45.93 27.33
N TYR A 145 -3.92 46.04 26.52
CA TYR A 145 -3.97 46.46 25.11
C TYR A 145 -3.96 45.29 24.13
N ASN A 146 -4.11 44.06 24.62
CA ASN A 146 -4.06 42.88 23.75
C ASN A 146 -5.27 42.85 22.81
N ARG A 147 -5.04 42.44 21.56
CA ARG A 147 -6.09 42.38 20.54
C ARG A 147 -6.81 41.04 20.68
N ILE A 148 -8.13 41.10 20.69
CA ILE A 148 -9.00 39.92 20.66
C ILE A 148 -9.77 39.97 19.36
N SER A 149 -9.81 38.85 18.66
CA SER A 149 -10.73 38.64 17.55
C SER A 149 -11.38 37.27 17.70
N TYR A 150 -12.59 37.08 17.18
CA TYR A 150 -13.31 35.83 17.35
C TYR A 150 -14.14 35.47 16.12
N SER A 151 -14.60 34.23 16.04
CA SER A 151 -15.52 33.76 15.01
C SER A 151 -16.54 32.79 15.58
N ARG A 152 -17.82 33.15 15.46
CA ARG A 152 -18.98 32.35 15.92
C ARG A 152 -19.30 31.15 15.01
N SER A 153 -18.64 31.07 13.85
CA SER A 153 -18.71 29.92 12.94
C SER A 153 -17.47 29.03 13.06
N GLY A 154 -16.48 29.40 13.87
CA GLY A 154 -15.17 28.73 13.87
C GLY A 154 -14.27 29.13 12.70
N ASN A 155 -14.70 30.04 11.82
CA ASN A 155 -13.90 30.56 10.70
C ASN A 155 -13.13 31.83 11.10
N LEU A 156 -11.87 31.70 11.53
CA LEU A 156 -11.06 32.89 11.91
C LEU A 156 -10.58 33.74 10.73
N LEU A 157 -10.75 33.28 9.48
CA LEU A 157 -10.52 34.13 8.30
C LEU A 157 -11.53 35.30 8.25
N ARG A 158 -12.72 35.11 8.81
CA ARG A 158 -13.81 36.10 8.90
C ARG A 158 -14.03 36.51 10.35
N ASN A 159 -13.02 37.09 10.98
CA ASN A 159 -13.06 37.44 12.39
C ASN A 159 -13.89 38.71 12.68
N GLU A 160 -14.60 38.69 13.79
CA GLU A 160 -15.28 39.83 14.38
C GLU A 160 -14.36 40.47 15.44
N THR A 161 -14.44 41.79 15.60
CA THR A 161 -13.77 42.53 16.67
C THR A 161 -14.81 43.18 17.56
N ASP A 162 -15.19 42.51 18.65
CA ASP A 162 -16.00 43.09 19.73
C ASP A 162 -15.27 42.87 21.07
N LEU A 163 -15.27 43.89 21.92
CA LEU A 163 -14.39 44.01 23.08
C LEU A 163 -15.05 43.63 24.41
N ARG A 164 -16.37 43.40 24.47
CA ARG A 164 -17.07 43.22 25.75
C ARG A 164 -17.89 41.94 25.86
N GLN A 165 -18.59 41.53 24.82
CA GLN A 165 -19.46 40.36 24.86
C GLN A 165 -19.51 39.66 23.51
N ILE A 166 -19.50 38.32 23.54
CA ILE A 166 -19.69 37.50 22.35
C ILE A 166 -21.12 36.95 22.36
N PRO A 167 -21.89 37.10 21.27
CA PRO A 167 -23.24 36.57 21.16
C PRO A 167 -23.33 35.06 21.40
N LYS A 168 -24.50 34.62 21.85
CA LYS A 168 -24.82 33.21 22.15
C LYS A 168 -24.52 32.29 20.96
N THR A 169 -23.64 31.31 21.13
CA THR A 169 -23.22 30.37 20.06
C THR A 169 -22.89 28.98 20.59
N LYS A 170 -22.90 27.96 19.73
CA LYS A 170 -22.47 26.57 20.02
C LYS A 170 -20.99 26.31 19.69
N ILE A 171 -20.42 27.14 18.82
CA ILE A 171 -19.05 27.03 18.33
C ILE A 171 -18.40 28.41 18.37
N LEU A 172 -17.14 28.48 18.81
CA LEU A 172 -16.41 29.73 18.86
C LEU A 172 -14.91 29.49 18.70
N ALA A 173 -14.28 30.23 17.79
CA ALA A 173 -12.83 30.37 17.75
C ALA A 173 -12.44 31.77 18.24
N ILE A 174 -11.43 31.87 19.09
CA ILE A 174 -10.90 33.14 19.60
C ILE A 174 -9.42 33.21 19.23
N GLU A 175 -8.97 34.30 18.63
CA GLU A 175 -7.56 34.70 18.55
C GLU A 175 -7.29 35.76 19.62
N TYR A 176 -6.27 35.51 20.44
CA TYR A 176 -5.70 36.47 21.36
C TYR A 176 -4.27 36.83 20.92
N SER A 177 -4.09 38.07 20.51
CA SER A 177 -2.84 38.62 20.00
C SER A 177 -2.19 39.52 21.04
N VAL A 178 -1.05 39.07 21.58
CA VAL A 178 -0.26 39.80 22.59
C VAL A 178 0.56 40.88 21.90
N ASN A 179 0.33 42.15 22.25
CA ASN A 179 1.04 43.28 21.63
C ASN A 179 1.94 44.02 22.64
N THR A 180 1.45 44.32 23.86
CA THR A 180 2.22 45.00 24.93
C THR A 180 1.53 44.92 26.30
N CYS A 181 2.33 44.90 27.38
CA CYS A 181 1.98 45.00 28.81
C CYS A 181 1.33 43.75 29.47
N PRO A 182 1.79 43.29 30.66
CA PRO A 182 1.28 42.09 31.31
C PRO A 182 0.01 42.41 32.10
N CYS A 183 -1.15 42.31 31.45
CA CYS A 183 -2.43 42.37 32.12
C CYS A 183 -3.25 41.13 31.80
N ASN A 184 -4.05 40.70 32.77
CA ASN A 184 -4.88 39.51 32.61
C ASN A 184 -6.10 39.83 31.76
N THR A 185 -6.42 38.94 30.83
CA THR A 185 -7.71 38.90 30.14
C THR A 185 -8.46 37.68 30.64
N THR A 186 -9.68 37.89 31.12
CA THR A 186 -10.56 36.81 31.59
C THR A 186 -11.81 36.71 30.72
N TYR A 187 -12.11 35.50 30.29
CA TYR A 187 -13.30 35.12 29.56
C TYR A 187 -14.21 34.35 30.52
N LYS A 188 -15.36 34.93 30.86
CA LYS A 188 -16.39 34.27 31.67
C LYS A 188 -17.40 33.64 30.74
N ILE A 189 -17.50 32.31 30.79
CA ILE A 189 -18.35 31.50 29.93
C ILE A 189 -19.55 31.06 30.75
N SER A 190 -20.75 31.22 30.18
CA SER A 190 -22.00 30.77 30.79
C SER A 190 -22.75 29.85 29.83
N SER A 191 -23.06 28.64 30.30
CA SER A 191 -23.75 27.58 29.53
C SER A 191 -24.95 27.04 30.31
N GLY A 192 -25.95 26.52 29.58
CA GLY A 192 -27.25 26.14 30.15
C GLY A 192 -27.30 24.77 30.84
N LYS A 193 -26.27 23.92 30.72
CA LYS A 193 -26.23 22.57 31.30
C LYS A 193 -24.85 22.27 31.89
N PHE A 194 -24.85 21.53 33.00
CA PHE A 194 -23.64 20.99 33.59
C PHE A 194 -23.22 19.74 32.79
N GLN A 195 -22.08 19.83 32.12
CA GLN A 195 -21.40 18.72 31.45
C GLN A 195 -19.95 18.68 31.93
N PHE A 196 -19.28 17.54 31.75
CA PHE A 196 -17.88 17.37 32.12
C PHE A 196 -16.99 18.11 31.10
N PRO A 197 -16.33 19.21 31.48
CA PRO A 197 -15.52 19.97 30.54
C PRO A 197 -14.26 19.18 30.18
N LEU A 198 -13.93 19.17 28.89
CA LEU A 198 -12.66 18.67 28.39
C LEU A 198 -11.79 19.86 27.98
N ASN A 199 -10.59 19.91 28.56
CA ASN A 199 -9.64 20.99 28.36
C ASN A 199 -8.34 20.39 27.82
N TYR A 200 -7.91 20.79 26.63
CA TYR A 200 -6.69 20.28 26.00
C TYR A 200 -5.88 21.40 25.33
N TYR A 201 -4.58 21.20 25.14
CA TYR A 201 -3.76 22.01 24.24
C TYR A 201 -3.08 21.15 23.17
N ASP A 202 -2.89 21.71 21.97
CA ASP A 202 -2.19 21.05 20.87
C ASP A 202 -0.70 20.93 21.18
N SER A 203 -0.21 19.68 21.19
CA SER A 203 1.18 19.30 21.38
C SER A 203 2.24 20.00 20.51
N ARG A 204 1.85 20.58 19.37
CA ARG A 204 2.77 21.29 18.45
C ARG A 204 3.10 22.70 18.93
N GLY A 205 2.31 23.23 19.87
CA GLY A 205 2.55 24.50 20.53
C GLY A 205 2.81 24.33 22.02
N GLU A 206 2.88 25.46 22.72
CA GLU A 206 3.04 25.51 24.17
C GLU A 206 1.67 25.65 24.86
N PRO A 207 1.48 25.08 26.07
CA PRO A 207 0.28 25.30 26.84
C PRO A 207 0.19 26.78 27.28
N LEU A 208 -1.00 27.37 27.21
CA LEU A 208 -1.24 28.73 27.70
C LEU A 208 -1.91 28.73 29.07
N VAL A 209 -2.99 27.96 29.21
CA VAL A 209 -3.80 27.79 30.42
C VAL A 209 -4.06 26.32 30.70
N PHE A 210 -4.31 25.51 29.67
CA PHE A 210 -4.63 24.10 29.82
C PHE A 210 -3.38 23.24 29.90
N LEU A 211 -3.38 22.28 30.82
CA LEU A 211 -2.22 21.42 31.09
C LEU A 211 -2.32 20.04 30.42
N ASN A 212 -3.52 19.61 30.03
CA ASN A 212 -3.68 18.33 29.36
C ASN A 212 -3.28 18.46 27.89
N LYS A 213 -2.25 17.73 27.49
CA LYS A 213 -1.78 17.69 26.11
C LYS A 213 -2.69 16.80 25.26
N VAL A 214 -2.92 17.19 24.01
CA VAL A 214 -3.46 16.32 22.96
C VAL A 214 -2.54 16.34 21.75
N SER A 215 -2.23 15.17 21.20
CA SER A 215 -1.56 15.04 19.90
C SER A 215 -2.64 14.98 18.83
N ILE A 216 -2.66 15.94 17.91
CA ILE A 216 -3.70 16.02 16.88
C ILE A 216 -3.18 15.37 15.61
N GLY A 217 -3.65 14.15 15.36
CA GLY A 217 -3.40 13.44 14.12
C GLY A 217 -4.29 13.93 12.97
N PRO A 218 -3.94 13.56 11.73
CA PRO A 218 -4.86 13.70 10.62
C PRO A 218 -6.13 12.89 10.89
N LEU A 219 -7.24 13.38 10.35
CA LEU A 219 -8.51 12.68 10.37
C LEU A 219 -8.41 11.34 9.63
N PHE A 220 -7.59 11.32 8.59
CA PHE A 220 -7.28 10.14 7.82
C PHE A 220 -5.78 9.89 7.87
N ASP A 221 -5.40 8.74 8.41
CA ASP A 221 -4.12 8.15 8.08
C ASP A 221 -4.26 7.51 6.68
N ASP A 222 -4.10 8.34 5.65
CA ASP A 222 -4.10 7.95 4.23
C ASP A 222 -2.98 6.94 3.85
N THR A 223 -2.22 6.56 4.85
CA THR A 223 -1.12 5.60 4.88
C THR A 223 -1.49 4.16 4.54
N PHE A 224 -2.79 3.82 4.47
CA PHE A 224 -3.18 2.46 4.17
C PHE A 224 -2.97 2.11 2.70
N LEU A 225 -2.25 1.02 2.48
CA LEU A 225 -1.98 0.45 1.19
C LEU A 225 -3.29 0.01 0.53
N LYS A 226 -3.60 0.61 -0.62
CA LYS A 226 -4.84 0.32 -1.36
C LYS A 226 -4.65 -0.87 -2.28
N ALA A 227 -5.75 -1.51 -2.68
CA ALA A 227 -5.71 -2.54 -3.69
C ALA A 227 -5.14 -2.02 -5.03
N GLY A 228 -4.33 -2.82 -5.72
CA GLY A 228 -3.70 -2.43 -6.99
C GLY A 228 -2.30 -2.99 -7.18
N TYR A 229 -1.61 -2.51 -8.22
CA TYR A 229 -0.21 -2.82 -8.52
C TYR A 229 0.70 -1.67 -8.07
N TYR A 230 1.86 -2.02 -7.53
CA TYR A 230 2.86 -1.09 -7.05
C TYR A 230 4.26 -1.47 -7.54
N HIS A 231 5.03 -0.46 -7.93
CA HIS A 231 6.43 -0.55 -8.30
C HIS A 231 7.22 0.47 -7.48
N TYR A 232 8.28 0.02 -6.81
CA TYR A 232 9.18 0.87 -6.05
C TYR A 232 10.64 0.55 -6.34
N ASN A 233 11.40 1.59 -6.70
CA ASN A 233 12.85 1.58 -6.60
C ASN A 233 13.22 2.10 -5.21
N LEU A 234 13.86 1.26 -4.41
CA LEU A 234 14.09 1.50 -2.99
C LEU A 234 15.50 2.06 -2.76
N THR A 235 15.58 3.31 -2.34
CA THR A 235 16.83 3.91 -1.83
C THR A 235 16.89 3.92 -0.31
N ASP A 236 15.72 3.89 0.34
CA ASP A 236 15.55 3.94 1.79
C ASP A 236 14.46 2.95 2.23
N THR A 237 14.36 2.70 3.53
CA THR A 237 13.27 1.92 4.11
C THR A 237 11.93 2.62 3.89
N ILE A 238 10.93 1.86 3.45
CA ILE A 238 9.56 2.35 3.29
C ILE A 238 8.56 1.54 4.12
N TYR A 239 7.53 2.23 4.59
CA TYR A 239 6.49 1.69 5.46
C TYR A 239 5.12 1.92 4.84
N PHE A 240 4.29 0.88 4.85
CA PHE A 240 2.89 0.96 4.44
C PHE A 240 2.00 0.47 5.57
N ASN A 241 0.98 1.22 5.95
CA ASN A 241 -0.06 0.66 6.80
C ASN A 241 -0.89 -0.32 5.98
N VAL A 242 -1.21 -1.48 6.52
CA VAL A 242 -1.94 -2.52 5.80
C VAL A 242 -3.21 -2.84 6.57
N SER A 243 -4.34 -2.76 5.87
CA SER A 243 -5.64 -3.08 6.45
C SER A 243 -5.75 -4.58 6.74
N LYS A 244 -6.63 -4.92 7.67
CA LYS A 244 -7.00 -6.32 7.90
C LYS A 244 -7.61 -6.92 6.62
N ASN A 245 -7.44 -8.23 6.43
CA ASN A 245 -7.91 -9.00 5.28
C ASN A 245 -7.33 -8.48 3.94
N THR A 246 -6.06 -8.04 3.98
CA THR A 246 -5.34 -7.62 2.78
C THR A 246 -4.30 -8.68 2.43
N ILE A 247 -4.29 -9.10 1.16
CA ILE A 247 -3.29 -10.00 0.59
C ILE A 247 -2.29 -9.17 -0.21
N ILE A 248 -1.00 -9.40 -0.01
CA ILE A 248 0.08 -8.79 -0.77
C ILE A 248 0.87 -9.91 -1.45
N ILE A 249 1.07 -9.81 -2.77
CA ILE A 249 1.82 -10.79 -3.56
C ILE A 249 2.94 -10.06 -4.30
N PHE A 250 4.18 -10.48 -4.08
CA PHE A 250 5.38 -9.89 -4.65
C PHE A 250 5.73 -10.55 -5.99
N SER A 251 5.44 -9.88 -7.11
CA SER A 251 5.70 -10.43 -8.44
C SER A 251 7.15 -10.28 -8.87
N ASN A 252 7.87 -9.28 -8.37
CA ASN A 252 9.30 -9.13 -8.60
C ASN A 252 9.95 -8.42 -7.42
N TYR A 253 11.15 -8.83 -7.05
CA TYR A 253 11.90 -8.15 -6.00
C TYR A 253 13.38 -8.50 -6.11
N ARG A 254 14.22 -7.51 -5.81
CA ARG A 254 15.67 -7.70 -5.79
C ARG A 254 16.27 -6.83 -4.72
N TYR A 255 17.14 -7.40 -3.91
CA TYR A 255 17.86 -6.70 -2.85
C TYR A 255 16.97 -6.04 -1.79
N VAL A 256 15.86 -6.69 -1.45
CA VAL A 256 14.86 -6.20 -0.49
C VAL A 256 14.62 -7.21 0.63
N HIS A 257 14.70 -6.75 1.88
CA HIS A 257 14.08 -7.40 3.02
C HIS A 257 12.64 -6.92 3.16
N GLY A 258 11.72 -7.82 3.50
CA GLY A 258 10.31 -7.48 3.69
C GLY A 258 9.79 -8.03 5.01
N TYR A 259 9.14 -7.19 5.81
CA TYR A 259 8.60 -7.54 7.12
C TYR A 259 7.12 -7.17 7.24
N ALA A 260 6.32 -8.06 7.83
CA ALA A 260 4.99 -7.74 8.35
C ALA A 260 5.11 -7.46 9.84
N ILE A 261 4.80 -6.23 10.21
CA ILE A 261 4.83 -5.76 11.59
C ILE A 261 3.40 -5.64 12.11
N PHE A 262 3.15 -6.12 13.32
CA PHE A 262 1.87 -5.99 14.02
C PHE A 262 2.09 -5.36 15.37
N GLU A 263 1.39 -4.25 15.63
CA GLU A 263 1.45 -3.55 16.90
C GLU A 263 0.25 -3.95 17.76
N GLN A 264 0.54 -4.52 18.93
CA GLN A 264 -0.42 -4.68 20.02
C GLN A 264 -0.01 -3.75 21.17
N PRO A 265 -0.92 -3.44 22.12
CA PRO A 265 -0.55 -2.64 23.29
C PRO A 265 0.71 -3.22 23.95
N PHE A 266 1.79 -2.44 23.96
CA PHE A 266 3.08 -2.74 24.60
C PHE A 266 3.95 -3.85 23.96
N VAL A 267 3.56 -4.45 22.83
CA VAL A 267 4.35 -5.49 22.15
C VAL A 267 4.25 -5.36 20.62
N GLN A 268 5.40 -5.43 19.95
CA GLN A 268 5.51 -5.47 18.50
C GLN A 268 5.92 -6.87 18.06
N TYR A 269 5.19 -7.42 17.08
CA TYR A 269 5.53 -8.68 16.42
C TYR A 269 5.97 -8.40 14.99
N SER A 270 7.01 -9.10 14.51
CA SER A 270 7.49 -9.01 13.14
C SER A 270 7.57 -10.40 12.52
N THR A 271 7.22 -10.50 11.23
CA THR A 271 7.31 -11.73 10.42
C THR A 271 8.03 -11.42 9.11
N ASP A 272 9.05 -12.21 8.76
CA ASP A 272 9.75 -12.10 7.49
C ASP A 272 8.88 -12.57 6.31
N ILE A 273 8.76 -11.75 5.25
CA ILE A 273 7.95 -12.03 4.05
C ILE A 273 8.79 -12.12 2.78
N LEU A 274 10.00 -11.57 2.73
CA LEU A 274 10.92 -11.71 1.58
C LEU A 274 12.23 -12.31 2.09
N TYR A 275 13.39 -11.76 1.74
CA TYR A 275 14.67 -12.28 2.22
C TYR A 275 14.79 -12.17 3.76
N PRO A 276 15.26 -13.23 4.46
CA PRO A 276 15.90 -14.45 3.94
C PRO A 276 14.94 -15.61 3.63
N THR A 277 13.63 -15.41 3.74
CA THR A 277 12.62 -16.42 3.44
C THR A 277 12.28 -16.48 1.94
N ASN A 278 11.57 -17.53 1.53
CA ASN A 278 10.91 -17.62 0.22
C ASN A 278 9.40 -17.38 0.32
N ASN A 279 8.96 -16.66 1.34
CA ASN A 279 7.61 -16.13 1.34
C ASN A 279 7.55 -15.12 0.18
N THR A 280 6.51 -15.15 -0.65
CA THR A 280 6.29 -14.14 -1.70
C THR A 280 4.84 -13.71 -1.77
N ALA A 281 4.01 -14.26 -0.89
CA ALA A 281 2.64 -13.84 -0.69
C ALA A 281 2.33 -13.84 0.82
N ILE A 282 1.62 -12.83 1.28
CA ILE A 282 1.18 -12.70 2.67
C ILE A 282 -0.28 -12.24 2.74
N GLU A 283 -1.05 -12.82 3.65
CA GLU A 283 -2.35 -12.32 4.08
C GLU A 283 -2.21 -11.71 5.48
N PHE A 284 -2.61 -10.44 5.60
CA PHE A 284 -2.71 -9.75 6.88
C PHE A 284 -4.08 -10.04 7.53
N SER A 285 -4.14 -10.96 8.49
CA SER A 285 -5.39 -11.27 9.22
C SER A 285 -5.77 -10.22 10.26
N LEU A 286 -4.83 -9.33 10.60
CA LEU A 286 -5.02 -8.16 11.46
C LEU A 286 -4.41 -6.94 10.75
N LYS A 287 -4.79 -5.74 11.19
CA LYS A 287 -4.10 -4.52 10.77
C LYS A 287 -2.62 -4.63 11.14
N GLY A 288 -1.75 -4.22 10.23
CA GLY A 288 -0.31 -4.23 10.41
C GLY A 288 0.40 -3.18 9.56
N ILE A 289 1.72 -3.31 9.47
CA ILE A 289 2.60 -2.48 8.66
C ILE A 289 3.42 -3.42 7.76
N LEU A 290 3.49 -3.11 6.47
CA LEU A 290 4.51 -3.69 5.58
C LEU A 290 5.72 -2.76 5.59
N GLU A 291 6.86 -3.29 6.02
CA GLU A 291 8.17 -2.62 5.98
C GLU A 291 9.03 -3.27 4.88
N LEU A 292 9.57 -2.46 3.97
CA LEU A 292 10.50 -2.90 2.94
C LEU A 292 11.84 -2.17 3.12
N ILE A 293 12.92 -2.93 3.29
CA ILE A 293 14.27 -2.41 3.58
C ILE A 293 15.21 -2.80 2.42
N PRO A 294 15.79 -1.83 1.69
CA PRO A 294 16.82 -2.13 0.70
C PRO A 294 18.12 -2.56 1.40
N TYR A 295 18.82 -3.54 0.83
CA TYR A 295 20.16 -3.92 1.30
C TYR A 295 21.27 -3.77 0.25
N GLU A 296 20.94 -3.35 -0.98
CA GLU A 296 21.88 -2.91 -2.02
C GLU A 296 21.31 -1.71 -2.80
N ASP A 297 22.17 -0.95 -3.48
CA ASP A 297 21.83 0.32 -4.17
C ASP A 297 20.88 0.18 -5.37
N GLN A 298 20.60 -1.05 -5.82
CA GLN A 298 19.68 -1.34 -6.94
C GLN A 298 18.44 -2.10 -6.46
N ALA A 299 18.05 -1.88 -5.20
CA ALA A 299 16.91 -2.53 -4.62
C ALA A 299 15.61 -2.07 -5.29
N PHE A 300 14.76 -3.01 -5.66
CA PHE A 300 13.44 -2.72 -6.19
C PHE A 300 12.44 -3.81 -5.81
N CYS A 301 11.16 -3.43 -5.83
CA CYS A 301 10.06 -4.29 -5.43
C CYS A 301 8.80 -3.98 -6.25
N ASP A 302 8.24 -5.02 -6.86
CA ASP A 302 6.95 -5.05 -7.53
C ASP A 302 5.99 -5.96 -6.75
N PHE A 303 4.81 -5.44 -6.42
CA PHE A 303 3.82 -6.22 -5.71
C PHE A 303 2.38 -5.80 -6.03
N MET A 304 1.46 -6.73 -5.79
CA MET A 304 0.02 -6.54 -5.93
C MET A 304 -0.65 -6.65 -4.58
N VAL A 305 -1.67 -5.82 -4.40
CA VAL A 305 -2.45 -5.74 -3.17
C VAL A 305 -3.89 -6.09 -3.51
N TYR A 306 -4.42 -7.07 -2.80
CA TYR A 306 -5.81 -7.53 -2.91
C TYR A 306 -6.54 -7.29 -1.60
N ASN A 307 -7.69 -6.62 -1.65
CA ASN A 307 -8.58 -6.48 -0.50
C ASN A 307 -9.51 -7.71 -0.42
N TYR A 308 -8.93 -8.86 -0.11
CA TYR A 308 -9.60 -10.16 -0.09
C TYR A 308 -9.00 -11.06 0.99
N THR A 309 -9.78 -12.02 1.50
CA THR A 309 -9.33 -13.02 2.48
C THR A 309 -9.42 -14.44 1.93
N THR A 310 -8.42 -15.28 2.19
CA THR A 310 -8.44 -16.67 1.72
C THR A 310 -9.32 -17.58 2.60
N LYS A 311 -10.01 -17.05 3.61
CA LYS A 311 -10.79 -17.84 4.59
C LYS A 311 -11.86 -18.74 3.95
N SER A 312 -12.41 -18.33 2.81
CA SER A 312 -13.42 -19.11 2.06
C SER A 312 -12.81 -20.08 1.04
N CYS A 313 -11.50 -19.98 0.77
CA CYS A 313 -10.83 -20.77 -0.26
C CYS A 313 -10.39 -22.13 0.29
N ASP A 314 -10.81 -23.22 -0.36
CA ASP A 314 -10.26 -24.54 -0.06
C ASP A 314 -8.86 -24.70 -0.65
N TYR A 315 -8.66 -24.20 -1.88
CA TYR A 315 -7.37 -24.20 -2.58
C TYR A 315 -7.00 -22.79 -2.98
N THR A 316 -5.78 -22.40 -2.61
CA THR A 316 -5.21 -21.10 -2.95
C THR A 316 -4.04 -21.33 -3.90
N LEU A 317 -4.09 -20.68 -5.06
CA LEU A 317 -3.09 -20.75 -6.12
C LEU A 317 -2.61 -19.32 -6.44
N VAL A 318 -1.31 -19.12 -6.54
CA VAL A 318 -0.72 -17.86 -7.05
C VAL A 318 0.04 -18.18 -8.32
N ILE A 319 -0.23 -17.44 -9.39
CA ILE A 319 0.52 -17.53 -10.66
C ILE A 319 1.13 -16.16 -10.95
N SER A 320 2.44 -16.10 -11.10
CA SER A 320 3.21 -14.89 -11.39
C SER A 320 4.00 -15.03 -12.69
N GLY A 321 4.14 -13.91 -13.42
CA GLY A 321 4.89 -13.83 -14.67
C GLY A 321 4.23 -14.60 -15.83
N LYS A 322 5.04 -14.99 -16.81
CA LYS A 322 4.64 -15.70 -18.03
C LYS A 322 4.67 -17.21 -17.81
N GLN A 323 3.51 -17.80 -17.54
CA GLN A 323 3.38 -19.21 -17.21
C GLN A 323 2.18 -19.86 -17.90
N SER A 324 2.24 -21.17 -18.07
CA SER A 324 1.11 -22.01 -18.45
C SER A 324 0.91 -23.04 -17.35
N TYR A 325 -0.22 -23.00 -16.64
CA TYR A 325 -0.48 -23.87 -15.50
C TYR A 325 -1.81 -24.61 -15.70
N GLN A 326 -1.83 -25.93 -15.46
CA GLN A 326 -3.02 -26.76 -15.56
C GLN A 326 -3.39 -27.35 -14.20
N ILE A 327 -4.62 -27.12 -13.75
CA ILE A 327 -5.22 -27.86 -12.65
C ILE A 327 -5.76 -29.17 -13.21
N GLU A 328 -5.27 -30.31 -12.70
CA GLU A 328 -5.52 -31.63 -13.29
C GLU A 328 -6.65 -32.43 -12.62
N LYS A 329 -6.92 -32.15 -11.33
CA LYS A 329 -7.91 -32.89 -10.53
C LYS A 329 -8.71 -31.92 -9.68
N GLN A 330 -9.93 -31.64 -10.12
CA GLN A 330 -10.87 -30.82 -9.36
C GLN A 330 -11.69 -31.68 -8.41
N GLU A 331 -11.67 -31.33 -7.14
CA GLU A 331 -12.54 -31.93 -6.13
C GLU A 331 -13.89 -31.21 -6.15
N ILE A 332 -14.97 -31.97 -6.26
CA ILE A 332 -16.33 -31.42 -6.32
C ILE A 332 -16.67 -30.70 -5.01
N GLY A 333 -17.19 -29.48 -5.12
CA GLY A 333 -17.59 -28.67 -3.96
C GLY A 333 -16.43 -27.99 -3.24
N LYS A 334 -15.24 -27.98 -3.83
CA LYS A 334 -14.06 -27.25 -3.33
C LYS A 334 -13.90 -25.92 -4.05
N LEU A 335 -13.66 -24.84 -3.30
CA LEU A 335 -13.45 -23.51 -3.84
C LEU A 335 -11.98 -23.28 -4.19
N TYR A 336 -11.71 -23.02 -5.47
CA TYR A 336 -10.39 -22.67 -5.97
C TYR A 336 -10.28 -21.16 -6.13
N CYS A 337 -9.29 -20.55 -5.47
CA CYS A 337 -8.96 -19.15 -5.55
C CYS A 337 -7.60 -19.00 -6.24
N VAL A 338 -7.60 -18.47 -7.47
CA VAL A 338 -6.40 -18.30 -8.30
C VAL A 338 -6.06 -16.82 -8.41
N PHE A 339 -4.98 -16.42 -7.75
CA PHE A 339 -4.44 -15.06 -7.77
C PHE A 339 -3.43 -14.89 -8.89
N PHE A 340 -3.60 -13.86 -9.70
CA PHE A 340 -2.70 -13.53 -10.81
C PHE A 340 -1.84 -12.32 -10.48
N ALA A 341 -0.56 -12.56 -10.21
CA ALA A 341 0.39 -11.54 -9.81
C ALA A 341 1.23 -11.08 -10.99
N PHE A 342 0.71 -10.15 -11.78
CA PHE A 342 1.49 -9.45 -12.81
C PHE A 342 1.02 -8.00 -13.01
N GLY A 343 1.94 -7.11 -13.35
CA GLY A 343 1.63 -5.68 -13.51
C GLY A 343 0.78 -5.38 -14.74
N LYS A 344 1.14 -5.96 -15.89
CA LYS A 344 0.39 -5.87 -17.16
C LYS A 344 0.49 -7.19 -17.94
N GLY A 345 -0.63 -7.69 -18.45
CA GLY A 345 -0.61 -8.94 -19.20
C GLY A 345 -1.94 -9.42 -19.78
N GLN A 346 -1.93 -10.66 -20.25
CA GLN A 346 -3.10 -11.36 -20.76
C GLN A 346 -3.25 -12.68 -20.03
N ILE A 347 -4.50 -13.04 -19.69
CA ILE A 347 -4.82 -14.34 -19.11
C ILE A 347 -5.75 -15.06 -20.08
N ASN A 348 -5.24 -16.17 -20.61
CA ASN A 348 -6.02 -17.07 -21.44
C ASN A 348 -6.43 -18.29 -20.60
N ILE A 349 -7.73 -18.57 -20.57
CA ILE A 349 -8.30 -19.64 -19.77
C ILE A 349 -8.93 -20.67 -20.70
N ALA A 350 -8.51 -21.93 -20.56
CA ALA A 350 -8.99 -23.04 -21.39
C ALA A 350 -9.53 -24.19 -20.51
N PRO A 351 -10.69 -24.79 -20.84
CA PRO A 351 -11.49 -24.54 -22.03
C PRO A 351 -12.25 -23.20 -22.00
N LYS A 352 -12.53 -22.65 -23.18
CA LYS A 352 -13.18 -21.34 -23.39
C LYS A 352 -14.58 -21.20 -22.75
N ASN A 353 -15.20 -22.32 -22.37
CA ASN A 353 -16.54 -22.39 -21.78
C ASN A 353 -16.52 -22.65 -20.26
N SER A 354 -15.36 -22.54 -19.61
CA SER A 354 -15.27 -22.64 -18.15
C SER A 354 -16.09 -21.56 -17.46
N ILE A 355 -16.73 -21.93 -16.35
CA ILE A 355 -17.47 -21.01 -15.47
C ILE A 355 -16.54 -20.60 -14.33
N TYR A 356 -16.41 -19.30 -14.11
CA TYR A 356 -15.65 -18.73 -13.01
C TYR A 356 -16.12 -17.32 -12.71
N ASN A 357 -15.87 -16.87 -11.48
CA ASN A 357 -16.09 -15.50 -11.05
C ASN A 357 -14.75 -14.77 -11.07
N ALA A 358 -14.69 -13.71 -11.85
CA ALA A 358 -13.54 -12.81 -11.88
C ALA A 358 -13.78 -11.68 -10.87
N VAL A 359 -12.82 -11.49 -9.97
CA VAL A 359 -12.83 -10.47 -8.92
C VAL A 359 -11.62 -9.56 -9.11
N ASN A 360 -11.84 -8.25 -9.06
CA ASN A 360 -10.75 -7.29 -9.17
C ASN A 360 -9.89 -7.26 -7.88
N ALA A 361 -8.79 -6.52 -7.90
CA ALA A 361 -7.92 -6.36 -6.73
C ALA A 361 -8.67 -5.81 -5.50
N SER A 362 -9.71 -5.00 -5.68
CA SER A 362 -10.50 -4.43 -4.58
C SER A 362 -11.50 -5.42 -3.95
N GLY A 363 -11.64 -6.63 -4.49
CA GLY A 363 -12.60 -7.62 -4.02
C GLY A 363 -13.99 -7.47 -4.65
N GLU A 364 -14.16 -6.62 -5.66
CA GLU A 364 -15.44 -6.43 -6.34
C GLU A 364 -15.60 -7.43 -7.48
N ASP A 365 -16.77 -8.08 -7.53
CA ASP A 365 -17.15 -8.96 -8.63
C ASP A 365 -17.16 -8.18 -9.93
N MET A 366 -16.34 -8.60 -10.89
CA MET A 366 -16.35 -7.99 -12.20
C MET A 366 -17.54 -8.53 -13.00
N PHE A 367 -17.58 -9.83 -13.32
CA PHE A 367 -18.70 -10.48 -14.04
C PHE A 367 -18.63 -12.03 -13.91
N ILE A 368 -19.78 -12.71 -14.07
CA ILE A 368 -19.89 -14.18 -14.25
C ILE A 368 -20.13 -14.47 -15.75
N ARG A 369 -19.11 -14.71 -16.58
CA ARG A 369 -19.33 -15.08 -18.01
C ARG A 369 -18.25 -15.96 -18.64
N GLN A 370 -18.73 -16.92 -19.44
CA GLN A 370 -17.96 -17.67 -20.45
C GLN A 370 -17.43 -16.71 -21.52
N VAL A 371 -16.28 -17.08 -22.13
CA VAL A 371 -15.80 -16.73 -23.50
C VAL A 371 -14.37 -16.11 -23.59
N ASN A 372 -13.60 -16.74 -24.49
CA ASN A 372 -12.43 -16.37 -25.31
C ASN A 372 -11.60 -15.12 -24.96
N GLU A 373 -10.33 -15.38 -24.58
CA GLU A 373 -9.14 -14.49 -24.64
C GLU A 373 -9.36 -13.07 -24.13
N MET A 374 -9.10 -12.85 -22.83
CA MET A 374 -9.19 -11.54 -22.20
C MET A 374 -7.80 -10.97 -21.90
N THR A 375 -7.65 -9.67 -22.21
CA THR A 375 -6.49 -8.88 -21.81
C THR A 375 -6.83 -8.14 -20.52
N TYR A 376 -6.01 -8.30 -19.49
CA TYR A 376 -6.21 -7.67 -18.19
C TYR A 376 -4.96 -6.88 -17.82
N ASP A 377 -5.10 -5.56 -17.69
CA ASP A 377 -3.99 -4.67 -17.34
C ASP A 377 -3.84 -4.47 -15.82
N PHE A 378 -4.46 -5.33 -15.00
CA PHE A 378 -4.50 -5.19 -13.54
C PHE A 378 -4.55 -6.56 -12.83
N PRO A 379 -4.20 -6.61 -11.53
CA PRO A 379 -4.23 -7.84 -10.73
C PRO A 379 -5.64 -8.43 -10.65
N LEU A 380 -5.75 -9.75 -10.81
CA LEU A 380 -7.04 -10.45 -10.93
C LEU A 380 -7.07 -11.67 -9.99
N LEU A 381 -8.22 -11.87 -9.35
CA LEU A 381 -8.55 -13.09 -8.63
C LEU A 381 -9.64 -13.85 -9.41
N ILE A 382 -9.43 -15.14 -9.62
CA ILE A 382 -10.46 -16.03 -10.15
C ILE A 382 -10.92 -16.99 -9.06
N ILE A 383 -12.23 -16.98 -8.82
CA ILE A 383 -12.89 -17.85 -7.85
C ILE A 383 -13.78 -18.80 -8.62
N SER A 384 -13.66 -20.10 -8.36
CA SER A 384 -14.61 -21.07 -8.92
C SER A 384 -14.69 -22.34 -8.08
N ASP A 385 -15.91 -22.80 -7.87
CA ASP A 385 -16.29 -24.08 -7.27
C ASP A 385 -16.66 -25.13 -8.33
N THR A 386 -16.78 -24.71 -9.60
CA THR A 386 -17.30 -25.50 -10.71
C THR A 386 -16.66 -25.04 -12.03
N TRP A 387 -15.64 -25.75 -12.49
CA TRP A 387 -15.10 -25.56 -13.85
C TRP A 387 -15.63 -26.69 -14.75
N ASP A 388 -15.73 -26.44 -16.07
CA ASP A 388 -16.45 -27.28 -17.04
C ASP A 388 -16.29 -28.81 -16.80
N THR A 389 -17.42 -29.47 -16.53
CA THR A 389 -17.55 -30.86 -16.08
C THR A 389 -17.09 -31.90 -17.09
N LYS A 390 -16.87 -31.52 -18.36
CA LYS A 390 -16.56 -32.50 -19.41
C LYS A 390 -15.10 -32.95 -19.44
N LYS A 391 -14.17 -32.20 -18.85
CA LYS A 391 -12.72 -32.51 -18.93
C LYS A 391 -11.97 -32.52 -17.59
N ASN A 392 -12.59 -32.10 -16.48
CA ASN A 392 -11.99 -32.00 -15.13
C ASN A 392 -10.64 -31.26 -15.10
N LYS A 393 -10.38 -30.43 -16.10
CA LYS A 393 -9.09 -29.77 -16.31
C LYS A 393 -9.32 -28.34 -16.73
N ILE A 394 -8.54 -27.47 -16.14
CA ILE A 394 -8.46 -26.09 -16.57
C ILE A 394 -7.01 -25.65 -16.69
N THR A 395 -6.74 -24.90 -17.74
CA THR A 395 -5.43 -24.33 -18.03
C THR A 395 -5.53 -22.80 -18.00
N PHE A 396 -4.60 -22.20 -17.28
CA PHE A 396 -4.33 -20.77 -17.29
C PHE A 396 -3.03 -20.53 -18.04
N GLU A 397 -3.07 -19.70 -19.07
CA GLU A 397 -1.89 -19.20 -19.76
C GLU A 397 -1.78 -17.71 -19.52
N THR A 398 -0.76 -17.29 -18.79
CA THR A 398 -0.42 -15.89 -18.57
C THR A 398 0.66 -15.45 -19.56
N ASN A 399 0.42 -14.33 -20.22
CA ASN A 399 1.41 -13.67 -21.07
C ASN A 399 1.62 -12.25 -20.58
N THR A 400 2.68 -12.04 -19.80
CA THR A 400 3.00 -10.76 -19.17
C THR A 400 3.93 -9.94 -20.05
N PHE A 401 3.79 -8.61 -19.99
CA PHE A 401 4.70 -7.67 -20.65
C PHE A 401 5.80 -7.17 -19.72
N SER A 402 5.75 -7.55 -18.44
CA SER A 402 6.64 -7.16 -17.35
C SER A 402 7.73 -8.20 -17.09
N ASP A 403 8.82 -7.77 -16.46
CA ASP A 403 9.93 -8.60 -15.97
C ASP A 403 9.58 -9.37 -14.67
N ASP A 404 8.30 -9.66 -14.45
CA ASP A 404 7.81 -10.38 -13.27
C ASP A 404 8.47 -11.78 -13.17
N LEU A 405 8.73 -12.21 -11.95
CA LEU A 405 9.29 -13.54 -11.68
C LEU A 405 8.27 -14.61 -12.08
N ASN A 406 8.74 -15.58 -12.88
CA ASN A 406 7.94 -16.74 -13.28
C ASN A 406 7.89 -17.75 -12.14
N TYR A 407 6.79 -17.78 -11.39
CA TYR A 407 6.59 -18.78 -10.35
C TYR A 407 5.11 -19.10 -10.11
N THR A 408 4.88 -20.28 -9.56
CA THR A 408 3.57 -20.71 -9.04
C THR A 408 3.68 -21.10 -7.56
N ILE A 409 2.67 -20.73 -6.76
CA ILE A 409 2.44 -21.24 -5.40
C ILE A 409 1.16 -22.07 -5.41
N ASP A 410 1.28 -23.39 -5.31
CA ASP A 410 0.18 -24.34 -5.55
C ASP A 410 0.10 -25.51 -4.56
N GLY A 411 0.90 -25.49 -3.50
CA GLY A 411 0.82 -26.48 -2.43
C GLY A 411 2.00 -26.45 -1.48
N ILE A 412 2.09 -27.44 -0.60
CA ILE A 412 3.09 -27.49 0.46
C ILE A 412 4.53 -27.58 -0.08
N GLU A 413 4.71 -28.21 -1.24
CA GLU A 413 6.00 -28.44 -1.91
C GLU A 413 6.45 -27.27 -2.81
N SER A 414 5.65 -26.22 -2.96
CA SER A 414 6.04 -25.07 -3.76
C SER A 414 7.29 -24.40 -3.19
N LYS A 415 8.23 -24.02 -4.07
CA LYS A 415 9.48 -23.30 -3.71
C LYS A 415 9.18 -22.03 -2.93
N TYR A 416 8.12 -21.32 -3.34
CA TYR A 416 7.62 -20.11 -2.72
C TYR A 416 6.44 -20.41 -1.80
N SER A 417 6.25 -19.58 -0.77
CA SER A 417 5.21 -19.77 0.23
C SER A 417 4.25 -18.59 0.30
N PHE A 418 2.98 -18.91 0.54
CA PHE A 418 1.94 -17.95 0.89
C PHE A 418 1.62 -18.14 2.37
N ILE A 419 1.86 -17.11 3.17
CA ILE A 419 1.64 -17.13 4.61
C ILE A 419 0.45 -16.25 5.01
N GLN A 420 -0.21 -16.62 6.11
CA GLN A 420 -1.17 -15.80 6.82
C GLN A 420 -0.50 -15.35 8.12
N ALA A 421 -0.43 -14.04 8.33
CA ALA A 421 0.13 -13.44 9.53
C ALA A 421 -0.98 -12.83 10.39
N ASN A 422 -1.02 -13.21 11.66
CA ASN A 422 -2.10 -12.85 12.58
C ASN A 422 -1.60 -12.14 13.85
N GLY A 423 -0.43 -11.49 13.78
CA GLY A 423 0.26 -10.90 14.92
C GLY A 423 1.39 -11.81 15.42
N PRO A 424 1.20 -12.54 16.54
CA PRO A 424 2.28 -13.33 17.14
C PRO A 424 2.61 -14.62 16.38
N THR A 425 1.76 -15.05 15.44
CA THR A 425 1.99 -16.27 14.68
C THR A 425 1.84 -16.04 13.18
N SER A 426 2.56 -16.84 12.41
CA SER A 426 2.37 -16.96 10.97
C SER A 426 2.10 -18.42 10.63
N THR A 427 1.21 -18.65 9.67
CA THR A 427 0.89 -20.00 9.22
C THR A 427 0.86 -20.04 7.69
N LYS A 428 1.39 -21.12 7.11
CA LYS A 428 1.31 -21.32 5.65
C LYS A 428 -0.16 -21.50 5.23
N ILE A 429 -0.59 -20.83 4.16
CA ILE A 429 -1.93 -20.94 3.58
C ILE A 429 -1.96 -22.11 2.59
N ASN A 430 -0.96 -22.21 1.72
CA ASN A 430 -0.81 -23.29 0.74
C ASN A 430 -0.31 -24.59 1.39
N LYS A 431 -1.09 -25.17 2.32
CA LYS A 431 -0.77 -26.44 3.01
C LYS A 431 -1.18 -27.68 2.24
N ASN A 432 -2.06 -27.55 1.26
CA ASN A 432 -2.58 -28.68 0.51
C ASN A 432 -1.52 -29.26 -0.43
N TYR A 433 -1.75 -30.49 -0.91
CA TYR A 433 -0.98 -31.04 -2.01
C TYR A 433 -1.21 -30.25 -3.29
N LYS A 434 -0.21 -30.30 -4.16
CA LYS A 434 -0.23 -29.69 -5.48
C LYS A 434 -1.49 -30.10 -6.26
N VAL A 435 -2.26 -29.12 -6.75
CA VAL A 435 -3.52 -29.37 -7.48
C VAL A 435 -3.36 -29.44 -9.00
N GLY A 436 -2.17 -29.13 -9.50
CA GLY A 436 -1.91 -29.01 -10.92
C GLY A 436 -0.44 -29.14 -11.28
N SER A 437 -0.11 -28.77 -12.52
CA SER A 437 1.23 -28.83 -13.07
C SER A 437 1.49 -27.67 -14.01
N GLU A 438 2.73 -27.20 -14.04
CA GLU A 438 3.17 -26.27 -15.09
C GLU A 438 3.23 -27.04 -16.42
N ILE A 439 2.53 -26.53 -17.43
CA ILE A 439 2.63 -27.04 -18.79
C ILE A 439 3.89 -26.45 -19.39
N ILE A 440 4.93 -27.26 -19.44
CA ILE A 440 6.09 -27.00 -20.27
C ILE A 440 5.60 -27.14 -21.72
N LYS A 441 5.34 -26.01 -22.40
CA LYS A 441 5.13 -26.02 -23.85
C LYS A 441 6.37 -26.67 -24.44
N ASN A 442 6.24 -27.93 -24.85
CA ASN A 442 7.34 -28.75 -25.36
C ASN A 442 8.08 -27.95 -26.42
N ASN A 443 9.22 -27.37 -26.03
CA ASN A 443 10.09 -26.70 -26.95
C ASN A 443 10.66 -27.85 -27.77
N LYS A 444 10.08 -28.13 -28.95
CA LYS A 444 10.47 -29.27 -29.82
C LYS A 444 11.99 -29.36 -29.95
N TRP A 445 12.67 -28.22 -29.89
CA TRP A 445 14.12 -28.07 -29.83
C TRP A 445 14.81 -28.82 -28.71
N ILE A 446 14.29 -28.86 -27.48
CA ILE A 446 14.93 -29.59 -26.36
C ILE A 446 14.86 -31.10 -26.58
N THR A 447 13.70 -31.62 -27.00
CA THR A 447 13.54 -33.05 -27.33
C THR A 447 14.43 -33.43 -28.52
N ILE A 448 14.51 -32.56 -29.54
CA ILE A 448 15.42 -32.73 -30.68
C ILE A 448 16.89 -32.71 -30.22
N SER A 449 17.30 -31.79 -29.34
CA SER A 449 18.66 -31.69 -28.82
C SER A 449 19.07 -32.91 -27.98
N VAL A 450 18.18 -33.46 -27.15
CA VAL A 450 18.45 -34.68 -26.37
C VAL A 450 18.60 -35.90 -27.29
N ILE A 451 17.75 -36.02 -28.31
CA ILE A 451 17.85 -37.09 -29.32
C ILE A 451 19.17 -36.95 -30.12
N LEU A 452 19.53 -35.72 -30.50
CA LEU A 452 20.76 -35.44 -31.25
C LEU A 452 22.02 -35.80 -30.43
N LEU A 453 22.09 -35.38 -29.16
CA LEU A 453 23.19 -35.71 -28.26
C LEU A 453 23.29 -37.22 -28.02
N GLY A 454 22.17 -37.90 -27.84
CA GLY A 454 22.12 -39.37 -27.74
C GLY A 454 22.63 -40.05 -29.01
N SER A 455 22.25 -39.55 -30.20
CA SER A 455 22.70 -40.11 -31.48
C SER A 455 24.21 -39.93 -31.70
N ILE A 456 24.78 -38.79 -31.33
CA ILE A 456 26.23 -38.52 -31.40
C ILE A 456 26.98 -39.49 -30.48
N PHE A 457 26.47 -39.71 -29.26
CA PHE A 457 27.07 -40.65 -28.30
C PHE A 457 27.05 -42.10 -28.81
N VAL A 458 25.96 -42.53 -29.45
CA VAL A 458 25.89 -43.86 -30.08
C VAL A 458 26.84 -43.94 -31.28
N PHE A 459 26.93 -42.89 -32.10
CA PHE A 459 27.85 -42.86 -33.25
C PHE A 459 29.32 -42.92 -32.81
N THR A 460 29.70 -42.19 -31.77
CA THR A 460 31.06 -42.25 -31.21
C THR A 460 31.37 -43.62 -30.61
N LEU A 461 30.41 -44.29 -29.96
CA LEU A 461 30.57 -45.67 -29.51
C LEU A 461 30.75 -46.66 -30.67
N ILE A 462 30.02 -46.49 -31.76
CA ILE A 462 30.17 -47.32 -32.97
C ILE A 462 31.53 -47.08 -33.64
N ILE A 463 31.99 -45.82 -33.75
CA ILE A 463 33.30 -45.50 -34.30
C ILE A 463 34.42 -46.05 -33.39
N MET A 464 34.30 -45.88 -32.08
CA MET A 464 35.26 -46.44 -31.11
C MET A 464 35.28 -47.96 -31.16
N GLY A 465 34.10 -48.61 -31.25
CA GLY A 465 33.96 -50.05 -31.37
C GLY A 465 34.55 -50.60 -32.67
N SER A 466 34.26 -49.95 -33.81
CA SER A 466 34.83 -50.31 -35.11
C SER A 466 36.33 -50.06 -35.18
N TYR A 467 36.84 -48.96 -34.60
CA TYR A 467 38.28 -48.72 -34.47
C TYR A 467 38.96 -49.81 -33.61
N TYR A 468 38.31 -50.24 -32.52
CA TYR A 468 38.83 -51.31 -31.67
C TYR A 468 38.80 -52.69 -32.36
N TYR A 469 37.78 -52.95 -33.18
CA TYR A 469 37.64 -54.19 -33.98
C TYR A 469 38.54 -54.23 -35.22
N ILE A 470 38.91 -53.09 -35.80
CA ILE A 470 39.78 -53.01 -36.98
C ILE A 470 41.27 -53.04 -36.59
N ARG A 471 41.62 -52.61 -35.37
CA ARG A 471 43.00 -52.58 -34.87
C ARG A 471 43.76 -53.93 -34.86
N PRO A 472 43.12 -55.10 -34.67
CA PRO A 472 43.80 -56.40 -34.80
C PRO A 472 44.11 -56.77 -36.26
N CYS A 473 43.32 -56.29 -37.23
CA CYS A 473 43.49 -56.65 -38.65
C CYS A 473 44.68 -55.94 -39.33
N PHE A 474 45.11 -54.78 -38.83
CA PHE A 474 46.26 -54.05 -39.39
C PHE A 474 47.62 -54.44 -38.78
N LYS A 475 47.66 -55.38 -37.81
CA LYS A 475 48.93 -55.84 -37.23
C LYS A 475 49.59 -56.99 -38.02
N HIS A 476 48.95 -57.50 -39.07
CA HIS A 476 49.49 -58.59 -39.92
C HIS A 476 49.81 -58.22 -41.38
N SER A 477 49.73 -56.95 -41.77
CA SER A 477 50.12 -56.50 -43.12
C SER A 477 51.37 -55.61 -43.07
N LYS A 478 52.49 -56.21 -42.67
CA LYS A 478 53.83 -55.61 -42.80
C LYS A 478 54.82 -56.65 -43.34
N GLU A 479 54.44 -57.36 -44.38
CA GLU A 479 55.40 -58.00 -45.28
C GLU A 479 54.92 -57.80 -46.72
N GLY A 480 55.78 -57.20 -47.54
CA GLY A 480 55.67 -57.20 -48.99
C GLY A 480 54.87 -56.06 -49.61
N MET A 481 55.52 -54.92 -49.84
CA MET A 481 55.41 -54.20 -51.11
C MET A 481 56.60 -53.24 -51.24
N GLU A 482 57.64 -53.73 -51.90
CA GLU A 482 58.67 -52.93 -52.55
C GLU A 482 58.00 -52.04 -53.61
N LEU A 483 58.32 -50.74 -53.59
CA LEU A 483 58.15 -49.88 -54.76
C LEU A 483 59.52 -49.28 -55.09
N GLU A 484 59.99 -49.61 -56.29
CA GLU A 484 61.24 -49.15 -56.88
C GLU A 484 61.28 -47.63 -57.02
N LEU A 485 62.44 -47.07 -56.67
CA LEU A 485 62.88 -45.73 -57.04
C LEU A 485 63.24 -45.67 -58.54
N ILE A 486 62.82 -44.61 -59.23
CA ILE A 486 63.59 -44.08 -60.37
C ILE A 486 63.84 -42.58 -60.15
N ASP A 487 65.13 -42.25 -60.20
CA ASP A 487 65.79 -40.95 -60.10
C ASP A 487 65.30 -39.91 -61.11
N GLN A 488 65.27 -38.64 -60.69
CA GLN A 488 65.87 -37.53 -61.45
C GLN A 488 66.17 -36.33 -60.53
N LYS A 489 67.42 -35.87 -60.59
CA LYS A 489 68.06 -34.79 -59.82
C LYS A 489 68.59 -33.72 -60.83
N PRO A 490 69.19 -32.59 -60.41
CA PRO A 490 68.53 -31.31 -60.08
C PRO A 490 69.08 -30.11 -60.90
N ALA A 491 68.49 -28.93 -60.70
CA ALA A 491 69.22 -27.65 -60.79
C ALA A 491 68.61 -26.61 -59.82
N CYS A 492 69.47 -26.05 -58.97
CA CYS A 492 69.26 -24.91 -58.06
C CYS A 492 70.00 -23.67 -58.63
N PRO A 493 70.05 -22.49 -57.95
CA PRO A 493 69.00 -21.61 -57.38
C PRO A 493 69.27 -20.13 -57.86
N PRO A 494 68.85 -19.02 -57.19
CA PRO A 494 69.33 -18.62 -55.84
C PRO A 494 68.34 -17.82 -54.92
N ASN A 495 68.59 -17.90 -53.59
CA ASN A 495 68.73 -16.83 -52.56
C ASN A 495 67.71 -15.65 -52.45
N ILE A 496 67.41 -15.00 -51.31
CA ILE A 496 67.96 -14.91 -49.92
C ILE A 496 66.93 -14.09 -49.07
N ASN A 497 66.82 -14.42 -47.77
CA ASN A 497 66.64 -13.60 -46.52
C ASN A 497 65.81 -12.29 -46.50
N GLU A 498 65.26 -11.73 -45.41
CA GLU A 498 65.37 -11.89 -43.95
C GLU A 498 64.32 -10.99 -43.27
N SER A 499 63.94 -11.35 -42.03
CA SER A 499 63.62 -10.50 -40.86
C SER A 499 62.69 -9.27 -40.94
N ALA A 500 61.72 -9.19 -40.02
CA ALA A 500 61.71 -8.27 -38.86
C ALA A 500 60.28 -8.01 -38.31
N LEU A 501 60.14 -8.12 -36.99
CA LEU A 501 59.07 -7.54 -36.16
C LEU A 501 59.12 -5.98 -36.22
N PRO A 502 58.04 -5.21 -35.90
CA PRO A 502 57.69 -4.93 -34.50
C PRO A 502 56.21 -4.58 -34.14
N THR A 503 55.88 -4.87 -32.87
CA THR A 503 55.29 -4.06 -31.77
C THR A 503 54.25 -2.91 -31.95
N PHE A 504 53.30 -2.96 -31.01
CA PHE A 504 52.29 -2.02 -30.43
C PHE A 504 52.38 -0.47 -30.51
N HIS A 505 51.19 0.12 -30.24
CA HIS A 505 50.83 1.39 -29.54
C HIS A 505 50.29 2.58 -30.42
N PRO A 506 49.62 3.61 -29.83
CA PRO A 506 48.16 3.70 -29.59
C PRO A 506 47.56 5.02 -30.18
N SER A 507 46.26 5.29 -30.02
CA SER A 507 45.81 6.65 -29.69
C SER A 507 44.33 6.72 -29.31
N THR A 508 44.12 7.44 -28.22
CA THR A 508 42.89 7.92 -27.62
C THR A 508 42.53 9.30 -28.15
N GLU A 509 41.26 9.65 -27.91
CA GLU A 509 40.73 10.99 -27.57
C GLU A 509 40.24 11.97 -28.66
N ASN A 510 38.95 12.28 -28.48
CA ASN A 510 38.32 13.60 -28.38
C ASN A 510 38.15 14.46 -29.64
N ASN A 511 36.88 14.67 -29.99
CA ASN A 511 36.15 15.93 -29.79
C ASN A 511 34.65 15.55 -29.75
N SER A 512 33.88 15.75 -28.67
CA SER A 512 33.30 17.01 -28.17
C SER A 512 32.73 17.88 -29.31
N PHE A 513 31.55 18.50 -29.26
CA PHE A 513 30.52 18.74 -28.26
C PHE A 513 29.31 19.30 -29.08
N ILE A 514 28.06 19.00 -28.72
CA ILE A 514 26.99 19.98 -28.35
C ILE A 514 26.41 20.82 -29.52
N ASP A 515 25.11 21.03 -29.71
CA ASP A 515 23.85 20.80 -28.95
C ASP A 515 22.72 21.45 -29.81
N PRO A 516 21.65 22.05 -29.26
CA PRO A 516 20.30 21.51 -29.05
C PRO A 516 19.22 22.17 -29.93
N TYR A 517 17.98 21.71 -29.74
CA TYR A 517 16.67 22.22 -30.19
C TYR A 517 16.14 21.72 -31.54
N LEU A 518 15.36 20.64 -31.49
CA LEU A 518 13.95 20.59 -31.91
C LEU A 518 13.22 19.40 -31.27
#